data_AF-A0A9R0U684-F1
#
_entry.id   AF-A0A9R0U684-F1
#
_cell.length_a   1.000
_cell.length_b   1.000
_cell.length_c   1.000
_cell.angle_alpha   90.00
_cell.angle_beta   90.00
_cell.angle_gamma   90.00
#
_symmetry.space_group_name_H-M   'P 1'
#
loop_
_entity.id
_entity.type
_entity.pdbx_description
1 polymer ?
#
loop_
_entity_poly.entity_id
_entity_poly.type
_entity_poly.pdbx_seq_one_letter_code
_entity_poly.pdbx_strand_id
1 'polypeptide(L)'
;MVLAAAAGLGVALVPVASADPLQTVDYVSEEGAWPLEGSAHYAAPGDEIAVFESTSGRLWIDVSSGLKYLTVELSAPAGETLHTGTYTGAQFRGQSDEAQTTPGIFVYTMGNVCSEAYADFTIDRLDKDADGRTTDVDATFVQRCGAPDAPATRGEVHFHL
;
A
#
# COMPACT_ATOMS: atom_id res chain seq x y z
N MET A 1 -7.26 -23.17 68.11
CA MET A 1 -6.03 -23.06 67.30
C MET A 1 -6.44 -22.51 65.94
N VAL A 2 -5.73 -21.49 65.49
CA VAL A 2 -6.14 -20.55 64.43
C VAL A 2 -5.98 -21.18 63.04
N LEU A 3 -7.02 -21.13 62.20
CA LEU A 3 -6.90 -21.40 60.76
C LEU A 3 -6.27 -20.18 60.08
N ALA A 4 -5.10 -20.36 59.47
CA ALA A 4 -4.48 -19.37 58.59
C ALA A 4 -4.99 -19.59 57.16
N ALA A 5 -5.73 -18.61 56.63
CA ALA A 5 -6.10 -18.56 55.22
C ALA A 5 -4.99 -17.85 54.43
N ALA A 6 -4.28 -18.57 53.57
CA ALA A 6 -3.33 -18.00 52.64
C ALA A 6 -4.08 -17.47 51.40
N ALA A 7 -4.11 -16.15 51.24
CA ALA A 7 -4.61 -15.49 50.03
C ALA A 7 -3.51 -15.52 48.96
N GLY A 8 -3.66 -16.38 47.95
CA GLY A 8 -2.79 -16.39 46.77
C GLY A 8 -3.18 -15.28 45.80
N LEU A 9 -2.24 -14.38 45.50
CA LEU A 9 -2.36 -13.44 44.39
C LEU A 9 -2.24 -14.20 43.06
N GLY A 10 -3.37 -14.40 42.38
CA GLY A 10 -3.39 -14.89 41.01
C GLY A 10 -3.03 -13.77 40.03
N VAL A 11 -1.94 -13.95 39.29
CA VAL A 11 -1.61 -13.10 38.14
C VAL A 11 -2.57 -13.46 37.02
N ALA A 12 -3.52 -12.58 36.70
CA ALA A 12 -4.39 -12.74 35.55
C ALA A 12 -3.57 -12.46 34.27
N LEU A 13 -3.34 -13.49 33.46
CA LEU A 13 -2.84 -13.33 32.10
C LEU A 13 -3.97 -12.72 31.27
N VAL A 14 -3.85 -11.45 30.92
CA VAL A 14 -4.73 -10.83 29.92
C VAL A 14 -4.24 -11.34 28.56
N PRO A 15 -5.08 -12.03 27.77
CA PRO A 15 -4.69 -12.36 26.41
C PRO A 15 -4.52 -11.05 25.64
N VAL A 16 -3.33 -10.82 25.10
CA VAL A 16 -3.13 -9.78 24.09
C VAL A 16 -3.86 -10.29 22.85
N ALA A 17 -4.91 -9.59 22.43
CA ALA A 17 -5.52 -9.86 21.14
C ALA A 17 -4.48 -9.51 20.06
N SER A 18 -3.90 -10.52 19.42
CA SER A 18 -3.21 -10.31 18.16
C SER A 18 -4.28 -9.92 17.14
N ALA A 19 -4.12 -8.75 16.51
CA ALA A 19 -4.84 -8.49 15.28
C ALA A 19 -4.39 -9.54 14.26
N ASP A 20 -5.33 -10.19 13.57
CA ASP A 20 -4.98 -11.08 12.47
C ASP A 20 -4.27 -10.25 11.38
N PRO A 21 -3.24 -10.80 10.71
CA PRO A 21 -2.60 -10.12 9.59
C PRO A 21 -3.67 -9.71 8.57
N LEU A 22 -3.68 -8.43 8.21
CA LEU A 22 -4.59 -7.88 7.22
C LEU A 22 -3.78 -7.54 5.99
N GLN A 23 -4.15 -8.14 4.86
CA GLN A 23 -3.53 -7.85 3.58
C GLN A 23 -4.65 -7.69 2.57
N THR A 24 -4.96 -6.44 2.25
CA THR A 24 -5.97 -6.09 1.26
C THR A 24 -5.43 -5.06 0.30
N VAL A 25 -5.72 -5.28 -0.99
CA VAL A 25 -5.53 -4.27 -2.03
C VAL A 25 -6.85 -4.14 -2.77
N ASP A 26 -7.35 -2.92 -2.87
CA ASP A 26 -8.63 -2.61 -3.47
C ASP A 26 -8.45 -1.52 -4.52
N TYR A 27 -9.26 -1.59 -5.58
CA TYR A 27 -9.44 -0.43 -6.44
C TYR A 27 -10.84 -0.35 -7.02
N VAL A 28 -11.27 0.87 -7.31
CA VAL A 28 -12.48 1.19 -8.07
C VAL A 28 -12.14 2.24 -9.11
N SER A 29 -12.57 2.00 -10.34
CA SER A 29 -12.29 2.85 -11.49
C SER A 29 -13.60 3.39 -12.07
N GLU A 30 -13.62 4.69 -12.33
CA GLU A 30 -14.67 5.36 -13.10
C GLU A 30 -14.67 4.82 -14.55
N GLU A 31 -15.82 4.88 -15.23
CA GLU A 31 -15.92 4.43 -16.62
C GLU A 31 -14.94 5.21 -17.52
N GLY A 32 -14.10 4.47 -18.26
CA GLY A 32 -13.07 5.05 -19.12
C GLY A 32 -11.73 5.36 -18.44
N ALA A 33 -11.58 5.03 -17.16
CA ALA A 33 -10.28 5.11 -16.48
C ALA A 33 -9.29 4.06 -17.03
N TRP A 34 -8.00 4.35 -16.92
CA TRP A 34 -6.91 3.53 -17.46
C TRP A 34 -5.67 3.64 -16.57
N PRO A 35 -4.88 2.55 -16.36
CA PRO A 35 -4.99 1.22 -16.95
C PRO A 35 -5.89 0.25 -16.16
N LEU A 36 -6.37 0.67 -15.00
CA LEU A 36 -7.27 -0.15 -14.18
C LEU A 36 -8.71 0.10 -14.61
N GLU A 37 -9.43 -0.98 -14.87
CA GLU A 37 -10.83 -0.96 -15.29
C GLU A 37 -11.71 -1.68 -14.27
N GLY A 38 -12.93 -1.18 -14.07
CA GLY A 38 -13.89 -1.74 -13.12
C GLY A 38 -13.39 -1.65 -11.68
N SER A 39 -13.54 -2.73 -10.92
CA SER A 39 -13.10 -2.81 -9.52
C SER A 39 -12.48 -4.17 -9.21
N ALA A 40 -11.58 -4.20 -8.23
CA ALA A 40 -11.06 -5.45 -7.66
C ALA A 40 -10.92 -5.33 -6.14
N HIS A 41 -10.99 -6.48 -5.48
CA HIS A 41 -10.68 -6.68 -4.07
C HIS A 41 -9.77 -7.91 -3.99
N TYR A 42 -8.56 -7.73 -3.49
CA TYR A 42 -7.56 -8.79 -3.29
C TYR A 42 -7.38 -9.02 -1.80
N ALA A 43 -7.76 -10.20 -1.34
CA ALA A 43 -7.70 -10.61 0.07
C ALA A 43 -7.89 -12.13 0.25
N ALA A 44 -8.14 -12.87 -0.83
CA ALA A 44 -8.42 -14.29 -0.77
C ALA A 44 -7.14 -15.06 -0.46
N PRO A 45 -7.23 -16.27 0.13
CA PRO A 45 -6.05 -17.09 0.42
C PRO A 45 -5.17 -17.46 -0.80
N GLY A 46 -5.68 -17.28 -2.03
CA GLY A 46 -4.93 -17.48 -3.27
C GLY A 46 -4.40 -16.20 -3.92
N ASP A 47 -4.68 -15.04 -3.32
CA ASP A 47 -4.06 -13.77 -3.71
C ASP A 47 -2.71 -13.67 -2.99
N GLU A 48 -1.66 -13.40 -3.75
CA GLU A 48 -0.33 -13.11 -3.21
C GLU A 48 -0.12 -11.61 -3.24
N ILE A 49 0.01 -11.00 -2.05
CA ILE A 49 0.25 -9.57 -1.87
C ILE A 49 1.65 -9.40 -1.28
N ALA A 50 2.51 -8.67 -1.99
CA ALA A 50 3.85 -8.31 -1.55
C ALA A 50 3.97 -6.79 -1.46
N VAL A 51 4.25 -6.30 -0.25
CA VAL A 51 4.46 -4.87 0.00
C VAL A 51 5.86 -4.67 0.58
N PHE A 52 6.67 -3.85 -0.09
CA PHE A 52 8.06 -3.62 0.31
C PHE A 52 8.59 -2.29 -0.23
N GLU A 53 9.55 -1.71 0.47
CA GLU A 53 10.33 -0.61 -0.07
C GLU A 53 11.59 -1.12 -0.78
N SER A 54 11.81 -0.68 -2.02
CA SER A 54 13.02 -1.01 -2.76
C SER A 54 14.25 -0.33 -2.17
N THR A 55 15.44 -0.77 -2.59
CA THR A 55 16.70 -0.09 -2.26
C THR A 55 16.80 1.34 -2.79
N SER A 56 15.94 1.72 -3.73
CA SER A 56 15.79 3.08 -4.26
C SER A 56 14.76 3.92 -3.50
N GLY A 57 14.22 3.43 -2.38
CA GLY A 57 13.28 4.16 -1.54
C GLY A 57 11.85 4.27 -2.11
N ARG A 58 11.47 3.35 -3.01
CA ARG A 58 10.16 3.33 -3.66
C ARG A 58 9.30 2.26 -2.99
N LEU A 59 8.05 2.56 -2.67
CA LEU A 59 7.12 1.61 -2.09
C LEU A 59 6.46 0.81 -3.21
N TRP A 60 6.67 -0.49 -3.21
CA TRP A 60 6.07 -1.45 -4.14
C TRP A 60 4.90 -2.15 -3.47
N ILE A 61 3.79 -2.24 -4.20
CA ILE A 61 2.62 -3.03 -3.89
C ILE A 61 2.37 -3.94 -5.09
N ASP A 62 2.79 -5.19 -4.97
CA ASP A 62 2.59 -6.21 -5.99
C ASP A 62 1.48 -7.16 -5.57
N VAL A 63 0.57 -7.43 -6.51
CA VAL A 63 -0.52 -8.39 -6.35
C VAL A 63 -0.44 -9.40 -7.48
N SER A 64 -0.50 -10.68 -7.13
CA SER A 64 -0.70 -11.80 -8.07
C SER A 64 -1.97 -12.55 -7.68
N SER A 65 -2.90 -12.71 -8.62
CA SER A 65 -4.18 -13.40 -8.42
C SER A 65 -4.50 -14.26 -9.64
N GLY A 66 -4.09 -15.53 -9.58
CA GLY A 66 -4.17 -16.45 -10.71
C GLY A 66 -3.33 -15.99 -11.90
N LEU A 67 -3.99 -15.55 -12.98
CA LEU A 67 -3.33 -15.01 -14.19
C LEU A 67 -3.28 -13.48 -14.21
N LYS A 68 -3.85 -12.82 -13.18
CA LYS A 68 -3.88 -11.37 -13.06
C LYS A 68 -2.72 -10.90 -12.21
N TYR A 69 -2.16 -9.76 -12.58
CA TYR A 69 -1.18 -9.07 -11.77
C TYR A 69 -1.44 -7.56 -11.76
N LEU A 70 -1.10 -6.94 -10.66
CA LEU A 70 -1.13 -5.50 -10.44
C LEU A 70 0.16 -5.12 -9.73
N THR A 71 0.83 -4.11 -10.24
CA THR A 71 1.92 -3.41 -9.55
C THR A 71 1.50 -1.97 -9.39
N VAL A 72 1.46 -1.49 -8.14
CA VAL A 72 1.42 -0.08 -7.81
C VAL A 72 2.74 0.27 -7.16
N GLU A 73 3.34 1.36 -7.61
CA GLU A 73 4.56 1.86 -7.02
C GLU A 73 4.44 3.35 -6.75
N LEU A 74 4.83 3.74 -5.54
CA LEU A 74 4.79 5.10 -5.04
C LEU A 74 6.21 5.55 -4.74
N SER A 75 6.55 6.81 -5.02
CA SER A 75 7.86 7.35 -4.70
C SER A 75 7.83 8.81 -4.30
N ALA A 76 8.71 9.17 -3.37
CA ALA A 76 8.91 10.54 -2.96
C ALA A 76 9.57 11.38 -4.08
N PRO A 77 9.42 12.72 -4.03
CA PRO A 77 10.21 13.62 -4.87
C PRO A 77 11.72 13.44 -4.70
N ALA A 78 12.48 13.92 -5.69
CA ALA A 78 13.93 13.93 -5.68
C ALA A 78 14.47 14.68 -4.46
N GLY A 79 15.38 14.03 -3.73
CA GLY A 79 15.98 14.56 -2.50
C GLY A 79 15.19 14.23 -1.23
N GLU A 80 14.07 13.53 -1.35
CA GLU A 80 13.25 13.08 -0.22
C GLU A 80 13.19 11.55 -0.13
N THR A 81 12.84 11.07 1.05
CA THR A 81 12.49 9.66 1.31
C THR A 81 10.99 9.58 1.55
N LEU A 82 10.37 8.47 1.16
CA LEU A 82 8.97 8.22 1.51
C LEU A 82 8.79 8.23 3.04
N HIS A 83 7.75 8.92 3.45
CA HIS A 83 7.29 9.07 4.82
C HIS A 83 5.77 9.20 4.81
N THR A 84 5.15 9.07 5.98
CA THR A 84 3.71 9.28 6.13
C THR A 84 3.33 10.72 5.77
N GLY A 85 2.20 10.88 5.09
CA GLY A 85 1.73 12.17 4.58
C GLY A 85 1.07 12.06 3.21
N THR A 86 0.61 13.21 2.71
CA THR A 86 -0.04 13.33 1.41
C THR A 86 0.93 13.89 0.37
N TYR A 87 1.02 13.20 -0.75
CA TYR A 87 1.81 13.55 -1.92
C TYR A 87 0.86 14.00 -3.02
N THR A 88 0.93 15.28 -3.37
CA THR A 88 0.05 15.87 -4.39
C THR A 88 0.78 16.09 -5.70
N GLY A 89 0.05 16.02 -6.81
CA GLY A 89 0.61 16.23 -8.15
C GLY A 89 1.65 15.17 -8.52
N ALA A 90 1.45 13.94 -8.06
CA ALA A 90 2.24 12.79 -8.45
C ALA A 90 2.10 12.56 -9.97
N GLN A 91 3.22 12.27 -10.63
CA GLN A 91 3.27 12.03 -12.06
C GLN A 91 3.77 10.63 -12.38
N PHE A 92 3.56 10.20 -13.62
CA PHE A 92 4.11 8.94 -14.09
C PHE A 92 5.63 8.92 -13.92
N ARG A 93 6.13 7.86 -13.27
CA ARG A 93 7.56 7.58 -13.16
C ARG A 93 7.82 6.12 -13.47
N GLY A 94 8.45 5.84 -14.60
CA GLY A 94 8.85 4.49 -15.00
C GLY A 94 9.79 3.85 -13.99
N GLN A 95 9.82 2.51 -13.97
CA GLN A 95 10.59 1.78 -12.95
C GLN A 95 12.11 2.03 -12.99
N SER A 96 12.61 2.41 -14.17
CA SER A 96 14.01 2.76 -14.42
C SER A 96 14.30 4.25 -14.38
N ASP A 97 13.29 5.09 -14.15
CA ASP A 97 13.44 6.54 -14.25
C ASP A 97 14.09 7.11 -12.99
N GLU A 98 14.92 8.12 -13.18
CA GLU A 98 15.47 8.91 -12.09
C GLU A 98 14.36 9.59 -11.28
N ALA A 99 14.66 9.96 -10.04
CA ALA A 99 13.70 10.69 -9.21
C ALA A 99 13.41 12.06 -9.83
N GLN A 100 12.13 12.44 -9.84
CA GLN A 100 11.65 13.70 -10.40
C GLN A 100 11.36 14.71 -9.28
N THR A 101 11.20 15.99 -9.60
CA THR A 101 10.86 17.02 -8.61
C THR A 101 9.44 16.88 -8.05
N THR A 102 8.59 16.09 -8.69
CA THR A 102 7.26 15.70 -8.22
C THR A 102 7.30 14.29 -7.63
N PRO A 103 6.33 13.93 -6.77
CA PRO A 103 6.15 12.53 -6.39
C PRO A 103 5.91 11.66 -7.63
N GLY A 104 6.27 10.39 -7.57
CA GLY A 104 6.11 9.45 -8.68
C GLY A 104 5.04 8.40 -8.37
N ILE A 105 4.25 8.07 -9.38
CA ILE A 105 3.34 6.92 -9.40
C ILE A 105 3.62 6.03 -10.62
N PHE A 106 3.52 4.73 -10.44
CA PHE A 106 3.53 3.74 -11.51
C PHE A 106 2.46 2.69 -11.24
N VAL A 107 1.43 2.64 -12.10
CA VAL A 107 0.39 1.62 -12.03
C VAL A 107 0.47 0.77 -13.28
N TYR A 108 0.74 -0.52 -13.10
CA TYR A 108 0.87 -1.48 -14.18
C TYR A 108 0.01 -2.71 -13.92
N THR A 109 -0.75 -3.11 -14.93
CA THR A 109 -1.57 -4.33 -14.85
C THR A 109 -1.72 -4.92 -16.24
N MET A 110 -1.62 -6.24 -16.36
CA MET A 110 -1.94 -6.96 -17.61
C MET A 110 -1.26 -6.41 -18.88
N GLY A 111 -0.02 -5.92 -18.78
CA GLY A 111 0.72 -5.34 -19.91
C GLY A 111 0.43 -3.86 -20.18
N ASN A 112 -0.45 -3.24 -19.39
CA ASN A 112 -0.91 -1.88 -19.57
C ASN A 112 -0.36 -0.96 -18.49
N VAL A 113 -0.04 0.27 -18.90
CA VAL A 113 0.42 1.36 -18.04
C VAL A 113 -0.17 2.67 -18.54
N CYS A 114 -0.32 3.65 -17.65
CA CYS A 114 -0.55 5.04 -18.04
C CYS A 114 0.78 5.80 -17.98
N SER A 115 1.30 6.26 -19.12
CA SER A 115 2.54 7.04 -19.19
C SER A 115 2.34 8.55 -18.98
N GLU A 116 1.09 9.01 -18.86
CA GLU A 116 0.72 10.40 -18.61
C GLU A 116 -0.24 10.45 -17.43
N ALA A 117 0.28 10.18 -16.23
CA ALA A 117 -0.51 10.09 -15.01
C ALA A 117 -0.62 11.44 -14.29
N TYR A 118 -1.83 11.73 -13.81
CA TYR A 118 -2.14 12.82 -12.89
C TYR A 118 -2.69 12.19 -11.61
N ALA A 119 -1.91 12.21 -10.53
CA ALA A 119 -2.26 11.46 -9.34
C ALA A 119 -1.99 12.21 -8.04
N ASP A 120 -2.65 11.76 -6.99
CA ASP A 120 -2.36 12.09 -5.60
C ASP A 120 -2.34 10.77 -4.82
N PHE A 121 -1.50 10.68 -3.78
CA PHE A 121 -1.53 9.56 -2.87
C PHE A 121 -1.27 9.99 -1.43
N THR A 122 -1.81 9.23 -0.48
CA THR A 122 -1.56 9.40 0.94
C THR A 122 -0.98 8.12 1.49
N ILE A 123 0.03 8.25 2.33
CA ILE A 123 0.59 7.17 3.14
C ILE A 123 0.25 7.50 4.59
N ASP A 124 -0.71 6.79 5.15
CA ASP A 124 -1.12 6.97 6.55
C ASP A 124 -0.20 6.19 7.50
N ARG A 125 0.35 5.06 7.03
CA ARG A 125 1.31 4.25 7.77
C ARG A 125 2.41 3.71 6.86
N LEU A 126 3.63 3.67 7.39
CA LEU A 126 4.81 3.10 6.74
C LEU A 126 5.83 2.69 7.81
N ASP A 127 5.66 1.48 8.34
CA ASP A 127 6.54 0.93 9.37
C ASP A 127 7.40 -0.22 8.81
N LYS A 128 8.60 -0.35 9.39
CA LYS A 128 9.56 -1.41 9.08
C LYS A 128 9.98 -2.12 10.35
N ASP A 129 10.30 -3.42 10.23
CA ASP A 129 10.96 -4.16 11.31
C ASP A 129 12.45 -3.81 11.45
N ALA A 130 13.11 -4.40 12.45
CA ALA A 130 14.52 -4.15 12.74
C ALA A 130 15.47 -4.54 11.59
N ASP A 131 15.03 -5.41 10.68
CA ASP A 131 15.79 -5.83 9.50
C ASP A 131 15.48 -4.94 8.28
N GLY A 132 14.63 -3.91 8.45
CA GLY A 132 14.25 -2.96 7.41
C GLY A 132 13.15 -3.48 6.48
N ARG A 133 12.53 -4.63 6.78
CA ARG A 133 11.42 -5.16 5.99
C ARG A 133 10.15 -4.39 6.33
N THR A 134 9.36 -4.06 5.31
CA THR A 134 8.09 -3.35 5.49
C THR A 134 7.10 -4.29 6.16
N THR A 135 6.53 -3.84 7.27
CA THR A 135 5.59 -4.63 8.10
C THR A 135 4.22 -3.99 8.19
N ASP A 136 4.14 -2.68 7.94
CA ASP A 136 2.90 -1.96 8.07
C ASP A 136 2.78 -0.83 7.04
N VAL A 137 1.74 -0.91 6.21
CA VAL A 137 1.41 0.10 5.21
C VAL A 137 -0.09 0.31 5.16
N ASP A 138 -0.50 1.56 5.28
CA ASP A 138 -1.81 2.06 4.89
C ASP A 138 -1.59 3.15 3.86
N ALA A 139 -2.11 2.94 2.65
CA ALA A 139 -1.96 3.92 1.58
C ALA A 139 -3.21 3.99 0.71
N THR A 140 -3.51 5.19 0.22
CA THR A 140 -4.55 5.43 -0.77
C THR A 140 -3.97 6.20 -1.95
N PHE A 141 -4.52 5.98 -3.15
CA PHE A 141 -4.16 6.77 -4.32
C PHE A 141 -5.37 7.09 -5.17
N VAL A 142 -5.26 8.20 -5.90
CA VAL A 142 -6.14 8.56 -7.00
C VAL A 142 -5.28 8.77 -8.22
N GLN A 143 -5.58 8.10 -9.32
CA GLN A 143 -4.89 8.30 -10.59
C GLN A 143 -5.89 8.65 -11.69
N ARG A 144 -5.50 9.58 -12.56
CA ARG A 144 -6.15 9.87 -13.83
C ARG A 144 -5.13 9.75 -14.96
N CYS A 145 -5.57 9.30 -16.12
CA CYS A 145 -4.68 9.09 -17.26
C CYS A 145 -4.98 10.07 -18.40
N GLY A 146 -3.93 10.69 -18.96
CA GLY A 146 -3.99 11.55 -20.14
C GLY A 146 -4.51 12.97 -19.90
N ALA A 147 -5.29 13.21 -18.83
CA ALA A 147 -5.71 14.55 -18.43
C ALA A 147 -6.00 14.63 -16.93
N PRO A 148 -5.88 15.81 -16.29
CA PRO A 148 -6.16 16.01 -14.87
C PRO A 148 -7.65 15.87 -14.50
N ASP A 149 -8.56 15.94 -15.48
CA ASP A 149 -10.00 15.75 -15.34
C ASP A 149 -10.51 14.45 -15.97
N ALA A 150 -9.61 13.56 -16.41
CA ALA A 150 -9.97 12.24 -16.93
C ALA A 150 -10.61 11.37 -15.84
N PRO A 151 -11.33 10.28 -16.22
CA PRO A 151 -11.90 9.34 -15.26
C PRO A 151 -10.85 8.81 -14.29
N ALA A 152 -11.20 8.77 -13.01
CA ALA A 152 -10.28 8.40 -11.94
C ALA A 152 -10.35 6.92 -11.58
N THR A 153 -9.19 6.35 -11.27
CA THR A 153 -9.08 5.14 -10.44
C THR A 153 -8.71 5.54 -9.02
N ARG A 154 -9.38 4.94 -8.04
CA ARG A 154 -9.06 5.07 -6.62
C ARG A 154 -8.62 3.71 -6.11
N GLY A 155 -7.49 3.65 -5.42
CA GLY A 155 -7.03 2.43 -4.80
C GLY A 155 -6.64 2.61 -3.35
N GLU A 156 -6.68 1.50 -2.62
CA GLU A 156 -6.43 1.41 -1.19
C GLU A 156 -5.59 0.16 -0.92
N VAL A 157 -4.64 0.29 0.01
CA VAL A 157 -3.73 -0.77 0.43
C VAL A 157 -3.76 -0.78 1.95
N HIS A 158 -4.11 -1.92 2.53
CA HIS A 158 -3.92 -2.22 3.94
C HIS A 158 -3.02 -3.45 4.06
N PHE A 159 -1.85 -3.28 4.65
CA PHE A 159 -0.88 -4.35 4.81
C PHE A 159 -0.33 -4.30 6.24
N HIS A 160 -0.71 -5.28 7.05
CA HIS A 160 -0.32 -5.41 8.46
C HIS A 160 0.10 -6.85 8.72
N LEU A 161 1.34 -7.03 9.18
CA LEU A 161 1.93 -8.34 9.47
C LEU A 161 2.06 -8.64 10.97
#